data_AF-A0A250IND9-F1
#
_entry.id   AF-A0A250IND9-F1
#
_cell.length_a   1.000
_cell.length_b   1.000
_cell.length_c   1.000
_cell.angle_alpha   90.00
_cell.angle_beta   90.00
_cell.angle_gamma   90.00
#
_symmetry.space_group_name_H-M   'P 1'
#
loop_
_entity.id
_entity.type
_entity.pdbx_description
1 polymer ?
#
loop_
_entity_poly.entity_id
_entity_poly.type
_entity_poly.pdbx_seq_one_letter_code
_entity_poly.pdbx_strand_id
1 'polypeptide(L)'
;MFTAILLLLLSSAPDAPDEALPPEALGAPPQANEQPTAWACTVETLQSGRQCVFEAEVAASTAVKDQAASNVRTLKDIAHALCLHAARPSSGLAADKNLVGQCERKYTEAAEDACGLGGKVPVIDAKGRFAPEARVCYLKLEKVLQDIATMATVASACCQCAEKQRCPGAGDSCHENVSHQELGTNALVCLSHLCGAACSLMMPEDTPSMGAIRSTTQARRPTRAVESL
;
A
#
# COMPACT_ATOMS: atom_id res chain seq x y z
N MET A 1 4.19 14.62 -55.18
CA MET A 1 4.83 15.95 -55.15
C MET A 1 5.29 16.19 -53.72
N PHE A 2 6.60 16.32 -53.54
CA PHE A 2 7.26 16.55 -52.26
C PHE A 2 7.14 18.02 -51.86
N THR A 3 6.89 18.30 -50.58
CA THR A 3 7.45 19.47 -49.89
C THR A 3 7.45 19.23 -48.37
N ALA A 4 8.64 19.04 -47.82
CA ALA A 4 8.97 19.14 -46.41
C ALA A 4 9.35 20.60 -46.09
N ILE A 5 8.85 21.18 -45.00
CA ILE A 5 9.36 22.42 -44.39
C ILE A 5 9.09 22.32 -42.87
N LEU A 6 10.06 21.90 -42.07
CA LEU A 6 11.19 22.63 -41.45
C LEU A 6 10.84 23.11 -40.02
N LEU A 7 11.55 22.51 -39.05
CA LEU A 7 11.57 22.87 -37.64
C LEU A 7 12.09 24.30 -37.43
N LEU A 8 11.40 25.09 -36.61
CA LEU A 8 11.99 26.21 -35.88
C LEU A 8 11.48 26.19 -34.42
N LEU A 9 12.28 25.54 -33.58
CA LEU A 9 12.28 25.70 -32.13
C LEU A 9 12.82 27.10 -31.81
N LEU A 10 11.96 28.05 -31.44
CA LEU A 10 12.41 29.26 -30.75
C LEU A 10 12.52 28.93 -29.25
N SER A 11 13.73 28.54 -28.85
CA SER A 11 14.15 28.55 -27.45
C SER A 11 14.65 29.95 -27.13
N SER A 12 13.81 30.79 -26.51
CA SER A 12 14.26 32.04 -25.89
C SER A 12 14.82 31.71 -24.51
N ALA A 13 16.13 31.43 -24.44
CA ALA A 13 16.85 31.46 -23.18
C ALA A 13 16.97 32.92 -22.73
N PRO A 14 16.65 33.27 -21.47
CA PRO A 14 17.02 34.56 -20.93
C PRO A 14 18.56 34.62 -20.84
N ASP A 15 19.15 35.69 -21.39
CA ASP A 15 20.54 36.05 -21.16
C ASP A 15 20.79 36.13 -19.65
N ALA A 16 21.43 35.11 -19.10
CA ALA A 16 22.05 35.22 -17.79
C ALA A 16 23.30 36.10 -17.97
N PRO A 17 23.50 37.16 -17.17
CA PRO A 17 24.79 37.81 -17.12
C PRO A 17 25.82 36.76 -16.68
N ASP A 18 26.89 36.67 -17.45
CA ASP A 18 28.08 35.87 -17.17
C ASP A 18 28.75 36.47 -15.93
N GLU A 19 28.21 36.17 -14.76
CA GLU A 19 28.77 36.55 -13.47
C GLU A 19 29.95 35.61 -13.22
N ALA A 20 31.10 36.01 -13.75
CA ALA A 20 32.37 35.37 -13.47
C ALA A 20 32.53 35.22 -11.95
N LEU A 21 32.46 33.97 -11.48
CA LEU A 21 32.61 33.63 -10.07
C LEU A 21 33.91 34.28 -9.55
N PRO A 22 33.85 35.09 -8.47
CA PRO A 22 35.04 35.72 -7.92
C PRO A 22 36.06 34.64 -7.53
N PRO A 23 37.38 34.87 -7.71
CA PRO A 23 38.43 33.86 -7.50
C PRO A 23 38.49 33.30 -6.07
N GLU A 24 37.81 33.93 -5.10
CA GLU A 24 37.64 33.45 -3.72
C GLU A 24 36.59 32.34 -3.58
N ALA A 25 35.73 32.12 -4.58
CA ALA A 25 34.71 31.06 -4.58
C ALA A 25 35.31 29.63 -4.72
N LEU A 26 36.56 29.51 -5.19
CA LEU A 26 37.27 28.23 -5.32
C LEU A 26 37.90 27.75 -4.00
N GLY A 27 37.92 28.60 -2.96
CA GLY A 27 38.48 28.29 -1.64
C GLY A 27 37.43 28.03 -0.56
N ALA A 28 36.14 28.16 -0.88
CA ALA A 28 35.08 27.86 0.09
C ALA A 28 35.06 26.35 0.39
N PRO A 29 35.02 25.93 1.67
CA PRO A 29 34.87 24.52 2.00
C PRO A 29 33.57 24.01 1.35
N PRO A 30 33.55 22.77 0.81
CA PRO A 30 32.35 22.21 0.22
C PRO A 30 31.23 22.24 1.25
N GLN A 31 30.15 22.95 0.94
CA GLN A 31 28.97 22.93 1.78
C GLN A 31 28.30 21.56 1.63
N ALA A 32 28.11 20.85 2.73
CA ALA A 32 27.38 19.60 2.71
C ALA A 32 25.94 19.89 2.26
N ASN A 33 25.48 19.24 1.18
CA ASN A 33 24.06 19.27 0.87
C ASN A 33 23.32 18.55 1.98
N GLU A 34 22.52 19.32 2.70
CA GLU A 34 21.87 18.89 3.91
C GLU A 34 20.51 18.24 3.65
N GLN A 35 19.99 18.31 2.41
CA GLN A 35 18.69 17.75 2.01
C GLN A 35 18.65 16.22 2.08
N PRO A 36 17.46 15.61 2.24
CA PRO A 36 17.32 14.16 2.16
C PRO A 36 17.84 13.63 0.82
N THR A 37 18.66 12.58 0.88
CA THR A 37 19.03 11.87 -0.34
C THR A 37 17.83 11.14 -0.93
N ALA A 38 17.93 10.71 -2.19
CA ALA A 38 16.89 9.93 -2.87
C ALA A 38 16.60 8.56 -2.20
N TRP A 39 17.43 8.16 -1.23
CA TRP A 39 17.34 6.92 -0.48
C TRP A 39 17.02 7.15 0.99
N ALA A 40 16.83 8.40 1.44
CA ALA A 40 16.57 8.69 2.84
C ALA A 40 15.25 8.09 3.33
N CYS A 41 15.23 7.52 4.53
CA CYS A 41 13.97 7.12 5.16
C CYS A 41 13.18 8.36 5.57
N THR A 42 12.23 8.76 4.74
CA THR A 42 11.29 9.88 4.93
C THR A 42 9.85 9.39 5.03
N VAL A 43 8.92 10.29 5.36
CA VAL A 43 7.47 10.02 5.29
C VAL A 43 7.03 9.55 3.90
N GLU A 44 7.64 10.06 2.83
CA GLU A 44 7.34 9.63 1.45
C GLU A 44 7.79 8.19 1.17
N THR A 45 8.99 7.83 1.64
CA THR A 45 9.46 6.43 1.52
C THR A 45 8.61 5.48 2.36
N LEU A 46 8.15 5.92 3.54
CA LEU A 46 7.26 5.15 4.41
C LEU A 46 5.93 4.89 3.71
N GLN A 47 5.37 5.92 3.09
CA GLN A 47 4.13 5.84 2.31
C GLN A 47 4.25 4.88 1.12
N SER A 48 5.40 4.87 0.45
CA SER A 48 5.63 4.04 -0.74
C SER A 48 6.17 2.64 -0.44
N GLY A 49 6.53 2.33 0.82
CA GLY A 49 7.12 1.04 1.22
C GLY A 49 8.46 0.76 0.52
N ARG A 50 9.20 1.81 0.15
CA ARG A 50 10.47 1.68 -0.56
C ARG A 50 11.61 1.47 0.43
N GLN A 51 12.57 0.63 0.07
CA GLN A 51 13.81 0.52 0.81
C GLN A 51 14.53 1.87 0.89
N CYS A 52 15.08 2.15 2.07
CA CYS A 52 15.68 3.43 2.40
C CYS A 52 16.81 3.29 3.42
N VAL A 53 17.54 4.37 3.67
CA VAL A 53 18.66 4.49 4.60
C VAL A 53 18.35 5.57 5.63
N PHE A 54 18.63 5.26 6.91
CA PHE A 54 18.51 6.22 8.00
C PHE A 54 19.77 7.08 8.06
N GLU A 55 19.67 8.29 7.53
CA GLU A 55 20.78 9.25 7.42
C GLU A 55 20.54 10.54 8.23
N ALA A 56 19.47 10.58 9.03
CA ALA A 56 19.15 11.75 9.84
C ALA A 56 20.20 11.94 10.95
N GLU A 57 20.68 13.17 11.09
CA GLU A 57 21.48 13.60 12.23
C GLU A 57 20.56 14.33 13.21
N VAL A 58 20.34 13.72 14.38
CA VAL A 58 19.43 14.24 15.40
C VAL A 58 20.18 14.54 16.68
N ALA A 59 19.93 15.73 17.23
CA ALA A 59 20.46 16.10 18.54
C ALA A 59 19.64 15.41 19.65
N ALA A 60 20.34 14.99 20.70
CA ALA A 60 19.70 14.46 21.89
C ALA A 60 18.83 15.53 22.56
N SER A 61 17.66 15.13 23.04
CA SER A 61 16.75 15.99 23.81
C SER A 61 17.03 15.88 25.30
N THR A 62 17.03 17.03 25.98
CA THR A 62 17.06 17.12 27.44
C THR A 62 15.67 17.04 28.06
N ALA A 63 14.61 17.27 27.27
CA ALA A 63 13.21 17.23 27.68
C ALA A 63 12.55 15.89 27.32
N VAL A 64 13.05 14.82 27.96
CA VAL A 64 12.75 13.42 27.57
C VAL A 64 11.26 13.11 27.47
N LYS A 65 10.46 13.44 28.51
CA LYS A 65 9.03 13.12 28.51
C LYS A 65 8.26 13.85 27.40
N ASP A 66 8.55 15.13 27.24
CA ASP A 66 7.89 15.96 26.23
C ASP A 66 8.27 15.53 24.82
N GLN A 67 9.54 15.14 24.61
CA GLN A 67 10.01 14.63 23.33
C GLN A 67 9.33 13.31 22.96
N ALA A 68 9.18 12.37 23.91
CA ALA A 68 8.50 11.11 23.65
C ALA A 68 7.03 11.32 23.23
N ALA A 69 6.32 12.21 23.94
CA ALA A 69 4.94 12.58 23.59
C ALA A 69 4.86 13.31 22.24
N SER A 70 5.83 14.19 21.97
CA SER A 70 5.94 14.91 20.70
C SER A 70 6.15 13.95 19.53
N ASN A 71 7.06 12.98 19.67
CA ASN A 71 7.32 11.97 18.64
C ASN A 71 6.05 11.21 18.24
N VAL A 72 5.30 10.73 19.23
CA VAL A 72 4.03 10.03 19.00
C VAL A 72 3.02 10.96 18.35
N ARG A 73 2.91 12.21 18.81
CA ARG A 73 2.00 13.21 18.24
C ARG A 73 2.30 13.48 16.77
N THR A 74 3.56 13.74 16.42
CA THR A 74 3.99 13.98 15.04
C THR A 74 3.56 12.86 14.10
N LEU A 75 3.66 11.60 14.54
CA LEU A 75 3.24 10.47 13.73
C LEU A 75 1.72 10.33 13.62
N LYS A 76 0.98 10.63 14.69
CA LYS A 76 -0.49 10.69 14.64
C LYS A 76 -0.98 11.78 13.69
N ASP A 77 -0.31 12.93 13.66
CA ASP A 77 -0.68 14.07 12.81
C ASP A 77 -0.57 13.73 11.31
N ILE A 78 0.37 12.87 10.93
CA ILE A 78 0.53 12.40 9.53
C ILE A 78 -0.24 11.10 9.22
N ALA A 79 -0.81 10.42 10.23
CA ALA A 79 -1.42 9.11 10.08
C ALA A 79 -2.59 9.12 9.08
N HIS A 80 -3.46 10.13 9.15
CA HIS A 80 -4.63 10.23 8.27
C HIS A 80 -4.23 10.23 6.78
N ALA A 81 -3.23 11.05 6.41
CA ALA A 81 -2.78 11.15 5.03
C ALA A 81 -2.17 9.83 4.51
N LEU A 82 -1.34 9.19 5.35
CA LEU A 82 -0.72 7.90 5.01
C LEU A 82 -1.77 6.79 4.88
N CYS A 83 -2.73 6.74 5.81
CA CYS A 83 -3.81 5.77 5.79
C CYS A 83 -4.78 5.98 4.64
N LEU A 84 -5.07 7.23 4.27
CA LEU A 84 -5.86 7.54 3.08
C LEU A 84 -5.17 7.05 1.80
N HIS A 85 -3.85 7.13 1.75
CA HIS A 85 -3.08 6.59 0.63
C HIS A 85 -3.09 5.06 0.62
N ALA A 86 -2.78 4.42 1.75
CA ALA A 86 -2.76 2.97 1.87
C ALA A 86 -4.13 2.33 1.60
N ALA A 87 -5.23 2.96 2.02
CA ALA A 87 -6.58 2.45 1.81
C ALA A 87 -7.10 2.64 0.37
N ARG A 88 -6.30 3.19 -0.55
CA ARG A 88 -6.69 3.34 -1.96
C ARG A 88 -6.31 2.07 -2.75
N PRO A 89 -7.29 1.36 -3.34
CA PRO A 89 -7.01 0.19 -4.15
C PRO A 89 -6.38 0.57 -5.49
N SER A 90 -5.60 -0.35 -6.07
CA SER A 90 -4.96 -0.19 -7.39
C SER A 90 -5.95 -0.10 -8.57
N SER A 91 -7.21 -0.48 -8.34
CA SER A 91 -8.31 -0.38 -9.33
C SER A 91 -8.74 1.05 -9.65
N GLY A 92 -8.19 2.06 -8.95
CA GLY A 92 -8.52 3.47 -9.16
C GLY A 92 -9.81 3.93 -8.45
N LEU A 93 -10.41 3.08 -7.61
CA LEU A 93 -11.53 3.48 -6.75
C LEU A 93 -11.08 4.50 -5.70
N ALA A 94 -12.05 5.19 -5.11
CA ALA A 94 -11.81 6.02 -3.94
C ALA A 94 -11.28 5.17 -2.78
N ALA A 95 -10.54 5.80 -1.87
CA ALA A 95 -10.05 5.15 -0.67
C ALA A 95 -11.22 4.61 0.17
N ASP A 96 -11.05 3.40 0.68
CA ASP A 96 -12.07 2.73 1.49
C ASP A 96 -12.08 3.33 2.91
N LYS A 97 -13.18 4.00 3.28
CA LYS A 97 -13.29 4.73 4.55
C LYS A 97 -13.14 3.81 5.77
N ASN A 98 -13.59 2.57 5.68
CA ASN A 98 -13.51 1.62 6.78
C ASN A 98 -12.06 1.17 6.99
N LEU A 99 -11.31 0.98 5.88
CA LEU A 99 -9.88 0.73 5.95
C LEU A 99 -9.07 1.93 6.43
N VAL A 100 -9.46 3.16 6.08
CA VAL A 100 -8.82 4.38 6.63
C VAL A 100 -8.94 4.38 8.16
N GLY A 101 -10.15 4.20 8.69
CA GLY A 101 -10.36 4.17 10.15
C GLY A 101 -9.62 3.00 10.84
N GLN A 102 -9.58 1.82 10.22
CA GLN A 102 -8.83 0.68 10.77
C GLN A 102 -7.31 0.95 10.75
N CYS A 103 -6.81 1.54 9.66
CA CYS A 103 -5.41 1.92 9.52
C CYS A 103 -5.00 2.94 10.58
N GLU A 104 -5.75 4.02 10.75
CA GLU A 104 -5.42 5.08 11.72
C GLU A 104 -5.30 4.54 13.14
N ARG A 105 -6.20 3.63 13.51
CA ARG A 105 -6.20 2.99 14.83
C ARG A 105 -4.95 2.12 15.01
N LYS A 106 -4.67 1.21 14.07
CA LYS A 106 -3.47 0.34 14.11
C LYS A 106 -2.16 1.13 14.04
N TYR A 107 -2.14 2.21 13.24
CA TYR A 107 -0.98 3.09 13.09
C TYR A 107 -0.70 3.86 14.38
N THR A 108 -1.76 4.38 15.01
CA THR A 108 -1.68 5.05 16.32
C THR A 108 -1.17 4.11 17.40
N GLU A 109 -1.70 2.89 17.48
CA GLU A 109 -1.24 1.86 18.42
C GLU A 109 0.24 1.52 18.20
N ALA A 110 0.66 1.32 16.94
CA ALA A 110 2.07 1.08 16.60
C ALA A 110 2.98 2.26 16.95
N ALA A 111 2.50 3.50 16.76
CA ALA A 111 3.23 4.70 17.10
C ALA A 111 3.44 4.84 18.62
N GLU A 112 2.39 4.61 19.41
CA GLU A 112 2.47 4.64 20.88
C GLU A 112 3.43 3.58 21.43
N ASP A 113 3.44 2.39 20.84
CA ASP A 113 4.27 1.27 21.31
C ASP A 113 5.76 1.43 20.97
N ALA A 114 6.10 1.96 19.79
CA ALA A 114 7.47 1.90 19.28
C ALA A 114 8.14 3.25 18.98
N CYS A 115 7.39 4.35 18.88
CA CYS A 115 7.91 5.60 18.31
C CYS A 115 8.24 6.68 19.35
N GLY A 116 8.00 6.43 20.63
CA GLY A 116 8.42 7.34 21.69
C GLY A 116 9.95 7.48 21.81
N LEU A 117 10.72 6.47 21.37
CA LEU A 117 12.20 6.40 21.43
C LEU A 117 12.78 6.70 22.83
N GLY A 118 11.98 6.43 23.87
CA GLY A 118 12.29 6.82 25.23
C GLY A 118 12.55 8.32 25.40
N GLY A 119 12.13 9.17 24.45
CA GLY A 119 12.29 10.63 24.49
C GLY A 119 13.69 11.16 24.25
N LYS A 120 14.66 10.31 23.93
CA LYS A 120 16.08 10.70 23.86
C LYS A 120 16.39 11.53 22.63
N VAL A 121 15.69 11.28 21.53
CA VAL A 121 15.87 11.94 20.23
C VAL A 121 14.52 12.18 19.57
N PRO A 122 14.40 13.19 18.70
CA PRO A 122 13.23 13.32 17.83
C PRO A 122 13.12 12.13 16.87
N VAL A 123 11.90 11.70 16.58
CA VAL A 123 11.64 10.59 15.65
C VAL A 123 11.93 10.96 14.19
N ILE A 124 11.68 12.23 13.85
CA ILE A 124 11.88 12.81 12.52
C ILE A 124 12.68 14.11 12.70
N ASP A 125 13.70 14.32 11.88
CA ASP A 125 14.47 15.57 11.86
C ASP A 125 13.72 16.72 11.17
N ALA A 126 14.28 17.92 11.20
CA ALA A 126 13.67 19.11 10.59
C ALA A 126 13.46 18.99 9.06
N LYS A 127 14.06 17.98 8.42
CA LYS A 127 14.01 17.75 6.98
C LYS A 127 13.09 16.59 6.60
N GLY A 128 12.36 16.03 7.57
CA GLY A 128 11.41 14.95 7.34
C GLY A 128 12.03 13.56 7.27
N ARG A 129 13.28 13.39 7.72
CA ARG A 129 13.98 12.10 7.76
C ARG A 129 13.83 11.45 9.12
N PHE A 130 13.58 10.16 9.14
CA PHE A 130 13.52 9.39 10.37
C PHE A 130 14.91 9.23 10.99
N ALA A 131 14.99 9.40 12.31
CA ALA A 131 16.19 9.13 13.09
C ALA A 131 16.62 7.65 12.97
N PRO A 132 17.93 7.33 12.98
CA PRO A 132 18.41 5.94 12.98
C PRO A 132 17.82 5.09 14.12
N GLU A 133 17.64 5.67 15.30
CA GLU A 133 17.00 5.04 16.46
C GLU A 133 15.53 4.70 16.21
N ALA A 134 14.88 5.40 15.26
CA ALA A 134 13.49 5.16 14.87
C ALA A 134 13.30 3.95 13.96
N ARG A 135 14.33 3.17 13.65
CA ARG A 135 14.23 2.03 12.72
C ARG A 135 13.10 1.05 13.07
N VAL A 136 12.97 0.68 14.35
CA VAL A 136 11.91 -0.23 14.80
C VAL A 136 10.53 0.40 14.64
N CYS A 137 10.40 1.68 15.02
CA CYS A 137 9.20 2.47 14.81
C CYS A 137 8.79 2.48 13.32
N TYR A 138 9.70 2.89 12.43
CA TYR A 138 9.47 2.97 10.99
C TYR A 138 8.96 1.66 10.41
N LEU A 139 9.62 0.54 10.71
CA LEU A 139 9.24 -0.78 10.19
C LEU A 139 7.85 -1.23 10.70
N LYS A 140 7.47 -0.89 11.93
CA LYS A 140 6.13 -1.20 12.44
C LYS A 140 5.05 -0.39 11.72
N LEU A 141 5.28 0.90 11.50
CA LEU A 141 4.36 1.76 10.77
C LEU A 141 4.24 1.32 9.31
N GLU A 142 5.36 1.02 8.67
CA GLU A 142 5.42 0.50 7.30
C GLU A 142 4.59 -0.77 7.16
N LYS A 143 4.75 -1.71 8.12
CA LYS A 143 3.97 -2.94 8.13
C LYS A 143 2.47 -2.68 8.21
N VAL A 144 2.01 -1.75 9.05
CA VAL A 144 0.59 -1.37 9.12
C VAL A 144 0.10 -0.85 7.77
N LEU A 145 0.86 0.05 7.13
CA LEU A 145 0.48 0.62 5.84
C LEU A 145 0.46 -0.44 4.72
N GLN A 146 1.44 -1.36 4.70
CA GLN A 146 1.51 -2.46 3.74
C GLN A 146 0.35 -3.46 3.91
N ASP A 147 0.03 -3.83 5.16
CA ASP A 147 -1.08 -4.74 5.45
C ASP A 147 -2.41 -4.11 4.99
N ILE A 148 -2.60 -2.80 5.20
CA ILE A 148 -3.78 -2.05 4.73
C ILE A 148 -3.82 -1.93 3.20
N ALA A 149 -2.70 -1.62 2.55
CA ALA A 149 -2.62 -1.52 1.09
C ALA A 149 -2.91 -2.86 0.39
N THR A 150 -2.43 -3.95 0.99
CA THR A 150 -2.74 -5.31 0.55
C THR A 150 -4.23 -5.57 0.69
N MET A 151 -4.81 -5.25 1.85
CA MET A 151 -6.24 -5.44 2.08
C MET A 151 -7.09 -4.57 1.15
N ALA A 152 -6.71 -3.32 0.88
CA ALA A 152 -7.42 -2.47 -0.05
C ALA A 152 -7.45 -3.07 -1.46
N THR A 153 -6.29 -3.55 -1.94
CA THR A 153 -6.14 -4.16 -3.26
C THR A 153 -6.97 -5.43 -3.41
N VAL A 154 -6.94 -6.32 -2.42
CA VAL A 154 -7.64 -7.60 -2.48
C VAL A 154 -9.12 -7.44 -2.20
N ALA A 155 -9.49 -6.50 -1.31
CA ALA A 155 -10.78 -6.53 -0.64
C ALA A 155 -11.75 -5.39 -0.87
N SER A 156 -11.28 -4.18 -1.15
CA SER A 156 -12.15 -3.01 -1.18
C SER A 156 -13.26 -3.11 -2.23
N ALA A 157 -12.97 -3.64 -3.43
CA ALA A 157 -13.99 -3.77 -4.47
C ALA A 157 -15.15 -4.68 -4.03
N CYS A 158 -14.83 -5.82 -3.42
CA CYS A 158 -15.83 -6.74 -2.89
C CYS A 158 -16.61 -6.12 -1.72
N CYS A 159 -15.92 -5.54 -0.73
CA CYS A 159 -16.55 -4.99 0.46
C CYS A 159 -17.44 -3.78 0.14
N GLN A 160 -17.02 -2.91 -0.77
CA GLN A 160 -17.85 -1.79 -1.24
C GLN A 160 -19.09 -2.29 -2.00
N CYS A 161 -18.95 -3.33 -2.82
CA CYS A 161 -20.10 -3.95 -3.46
C CYS A 161 -21.05 -4.59 -2.42
N ALA A 162 -20.50 -5.33 -1.45
CA ALA A 162 -21.25 -5.97 -0.39
C ALA A 162 -22.07 -4.97 0.41
N GLU A 163 -21.47 -3.82 0.76
CA GLU A 163 -22.14 -2.73 1.46
C GLU A 163 -23.26 -2.12 0.61
N LYS A 164 -22.97 -1.84 -0.68
CA LYS A 164 -23.95 -1.31 -1.63
C LYS A 164 -25.15 -2.24 -1.82
N GLN A 165 -24.91 -3.55 -1.84
CA GLN A 165 -25.93 -4.58 -2.00
C GLN A 165 -26.55 -5.03 -0.67
N ARG A 166 -26.08 -4.47 0.46
CA ARG A 166 -26.50 -4.82 1.83
C ARG A 166 -26.39 -6.32 2.13
N CYS A 167 -25.28 -6.93 1.72
CA CYS A 167 -25.00 -8.32 2.05
C CYS A 167 -24.83 -8.50 3.57
N PRO A 168 -25.23 -9.66 4.14
CA PRO A 168 -24.98 -9.96 5.55
C PRO A 168 -23.49 -9.89 5.88
N GLY A 169 -23.13 -9.24 6.99
CA GLY A 169 -21.73 -9.04 7.37
C GLY A 169 -20.98 -8.00 6.52
N ALA A 170 -21.68 -7.24 5.67
CA ALA A 170 -21.13 -6.06 5.01
C ALA A 170 -21.05 -4.86 5.96
N GLY A 171 -20.12 -3.95 5.68
CA GLY A 171 -19.80 -2.79 6.52
C GLY A 171 -18.42 -2.90 7.15
N ASP A 172 -18.26 -2.39 8.37
CA ASP A 172 -16.97 -2.29 9.07
C ASP A 172 -16.28 -3.66 9.23
N SER A 173 -17.08 -4.73 9.42
CA SER A 173 -16.58 -6.08 9.63
C SER A 173 -16.23 -6.84 8.34
N CYS A 174 -16.51 -6.30 7.15
CA CYS A 174 -16.27 -7.04 5.90
C CYS A 174 -14.80 -7.41 5.73
N HIS A 175 -13.90 -6.44 5.93
CA HIS A 175 -12.46 -6.64 5.81
C HIS A 175 -11.93 -7.63 6.86
N GLU A 176 -12.42 -7.55 8.10
CA GLU A 176 -12.03 -8.46 9.18
C GLU A 176 -12.49 -9.89 8.89
N ASN A 177 -13.77 -10.08 8.52
CA ASN A 177 -14.33 -11.38 8.17
C ASN A 177 -13.59 -12.02 6.97
N VAL A 178 -13.22 -11.21 5.97
CA VAL A 178 -12.43 -11.69 4.84
C VAL A 178 -11.03 -12.11 5.29
N SER A 179 -10.36 -11.28 6.10
CA SER A 179 -9.01 -11.61 6.58
C SER A 179 -8.95 -12.86 7.46
N HIS A 180 -10.01 -13.12 8.24
CA HIS A 180 -10.15 -14.30 9.10
C HIS A 180 -10.81 -15.50 8.40
N GLN A 181 -11.28 -15.35 7.16
CA GLN A 181 -12.07 -16.36 6.44
C GLN A 181 -13.36 -16.77 7.17
N GLU A 182 -13.99 -15.83 7.87
CA GLU A 182 -15.19 -16.03 8.72
C GLU A 182 -16.49 -15.60 8.02
N LEU A 183 -16.52 -15.63 6.69
CA LEU A 183 -17.73 -15.33 5.94
C LEU A 183 -18.76 -16.46 6.09
N GLY A 184 -19.88 -16.17 6.75
CA GLY A 184 -21.00 -17.11 6.86
C GLY A 184 -21.61 -17.45 5.49
N THR A 185 -22.29 -18.59 5.38
CA THR A 185 -22.88 -19.09 4.12
C THR A 185 -23.78 -18.07 3.42
N ASN A 186 -24.61 -17.36 4.19
CA ASN A 186 -25.51 -16.33 3.63
C ASN A 186 -24.75 -15.13 3.05
N ALA A 187 -23.62 -14.76 3.65
CA ALA A 187 -22.74 -13.72 3.13
C ALA A 187 -22.11 -14.17 1.81
N LEU A 188 -21.55 -15.39 1.78
CA LEU A 188 -20.94 -15.96 0.58
C LEU A 188 -21.92 -16.06 -0.61
N VAL A 189 -23.15 -16.50 -0.36
CA VAL A 189 -24.21 -16.55 -1.39
C VAL A 189 -24.54 -15.14 -1.91
N CYS A 190 -24.65 -14.16 -1.02
CA CYS A 190 -24.90 -12.78 -1.44
C CYS A 190 -23.75 -12.23 -2.30
N LEU A 191 -22.50 -12.44 -1.85
CA LEU A 191 -21.30 -11.96 -2.53
C LEU A 191 -21.13 -12.64 -3.90
N SER A 192 -21.37 -13.94 -4.01
CA SER A 192 -21.24 -14.66 -5.28
C SER A 192 -22.29 -14.20 -6.31
N HIS A 193 -23.55 -14.04 -5.89
CA HIS A 193 -24.64 -13.67 -6.79
C HIS A 193 -24.66 -12.19 -7.16
N LEU A 194 -24.38 -11.28 -6.22
CA LEU A 194 -24.53 -9.83 -6.44
C LEU A 194 -23.20 -9.10 -6.68
N CYS A 195 -22.08 -9.69 -6.27
CA CYS A 195 -20.76 -9.07 -6.29
C CYS A 195 -19.67 -9.94 -6.92
N GLY A 196 -20.02 -11.04 -7.61
CA GLY A 196 -19.06 -12.07 -8.04
C GLY A 196 -17.83 -11.54 -8.78
N ALA A 197 -17.99 -10.59 -9.70
CA ALA A 197 -16.85 -9.98 -10.40
C ALA A 197 -15.93 -9.18 -9.45
N ALA A 198 -16.51 -8.41 -8.52
CA ALA A 198 -15.77 -7.60 -7.54
C ALA A 198 -15.14 -8.44 -6.42
N CYS A 199 -15.70 -9.62 -6.13
CA CYS A 199 -15.25 -10.55 -5.10
C CYS A 199 -14.40 -11.71 -5.63
N SER A 200 -14.11 -11.74 -6.93
CA SER A 200 -13.42 -12.86 -7.59
C SER A 200 -12.10 -13.27 -6.93
N LEU A 201 -11.34 -12.32 -6.36
CA LEU A 201 -10.08 -12.59 -5.64
C LEU A 201 -10.27 -13.19 -4.23
N MET A 202 -11.47 -13.11 -3.66
CA MET A 202 -11.79 -13.62 -2.33
C MET A 202 -12.62 -14.89 -2.33
N MET A 203 -13.33 -15.15 -3.42
CA MET A 203 -14.20 -16.32 -3.47
C MET A 203 -13.30 -17.57 -3.49
N PRO A 204 -13.64 -18.60 -2.71
CA PRO A 204 -13.00 -19.90 -2.87
C PRO A 204 -13.14 -20.30 -4.33
N GLU A 205 -12.04 -20.69 -4.99
CA GLU A 205 -12.16 -21.27 -6.32
C GLU A 205 -13.07 -22.49 -6.23
N ASP A 206 -14.12 -22.54 -7.05
CA ASP A 206 -14.90 -23.75 -7.23
C ASP A 206 -13.94 -24.84 -7.71
N THR A 207 -13.51 -25.71 -6.78
CA THR A 207 -12.85 -26.96 -7.11
C THR A 207 -13.61 -27.60 -8.28
N PRO A 208 -12.98 -27.95 -9.41
CA PRO A 208 -13.69 -28.57 -10.51
C PRO A 208 -14.35 -29.83 -9.96
N SER A 209 -15.68 -29.81 -9.95
CA SER A 209 -16.51 -30.95 -9.60
C SER A 209 -15.97 -32.18 -10.29
N MET A 210 -15.66 -33.22 -9.51
CA MET A 210 -15.47 -34.59 -9.99
C MET A 210 -16.75 -35.04 -10.71
N GLY A 211 -16.86 -34.67 -11.99
CA GLY A 211 -18.00 -34.98 -12.86
C GLY A 211 -17.58 -35.48 -14.24
N ALA A 212 -16.30 -35.79 -14.43
CA ALA A 212 -15.80 -36.45 -15.64
C ALA A 212 -15.32 -37.88 -15.30
N ILE A 213 -16.23 -38.72 -14.79
CA ILE A 213 -16.02 -40.18 -14.76
C ILE A 213 -17.05 -40.85 -15.66
N ARG A 214 -16.56 -41.17 -16.87
CA ARG A 214 -16.93 -42.31 -17.73
C ARG A 214 -18.40 -42.43 -18.18
N SER A 215 -18.66 -41.95 -19.39
CA SER A 215 -19.56 -42.67 -20.31
C SER A 215 -18.88 -43.98 -20.71
N THR A 216 -19.11 -45.04 -19.93
CA THR A 216 -18.91 -46.41 -20.40
C THR A 216 -19.92 -46.66 -21.51
N THR A 217 -19.51 -46.46 -22.77
CA THR A 217 -20.23 -47.01 -23.91
C THR A 217 -20.13 -48.53 -23.81
N GLN A 218 -21.26 -49.06 -23.37
CA GLN A 218 -21.62 -50.45 -23.19
C GLN A 218 -21.28 -51.26 -24.46
N ALA A 219 -20.23 -52.08 -24.39
CA ALA A 219 -19.97 -53.14 -25.35
C ALA A 219 -21.08 -54.18 -25.23
N ARG A 220 -22.17 -53.99 -25.97
CA ARG A 220 -23.26 -54.96 -26.10
C ARG A 220 -22.86 -55.99 -27.15
N ARG A 221 -22.34 -57.12 -26.67
CA ARG A 221 -22.17 -58.38 -27.41
C ARG A 221 -23.55 -58.98 -27.71
N PRO A 222 -23.87 -59.38 -28.96
CA PRO A 222 -24.83 -60.44 -29.20
C PRO A 222 -24.08 -61.73 -29.58
N THR A 223 -24.40 -62.81 -28.88
CA THR A 223 -23.90 -64.17 -29.14
C THR A 223 -24.93 -64.95 -29.96
N ARG A 224 -24.43 -65.87 -30.81
CA ARG A 224 -25.09 -67.05 -31.45
C ARG A 224 -25.97 -66.81 -32.70
N ALA A 225 -26.01 -67.68 -33.72
CA ALA A 225 -25.45 -69.01 -34.00
C ALA A 225 -25.27 -69.20 -35.54
N VAL A 226 -24.21 -69.86 -36.03
CA VAL A 226 -24.20 -71.22 -36.63
C VAL A 226 -25.34 -71.51 -37.63
N GLU A 227 -25.03 -71.61 -38.92
CA GLU A 227 -25.16 -72.85 -39.73
C GLU A 227 -24.59 -72.67 -41.15
N SER A 228 -23.98 -73.74 -41.65
CA SER A 228 -23.33 -73.86 -42.94
C SER A 228 -24.20 -74.70 -43.88
N LEU A 229 -24.44 -74.22 -45.11
CA LEU A 229 -24.39 -74.93 -46.39
C LEU A 229 -24.85 -73.98 -47.52
#